data_AF-A0A0K0DG10-F1
#
_entry.id   AF-A0A0K0DG10-F1
#
_cell.length_a   1.000
_cell.length_b   1.000
_cell.length_c   1.000
_cell.angle_alpha   90.00
_cell.angle_beta   90.00
_cell.angle_gamma   90.00
#
_symmetry.space_group_name_H-M   'P 1'
#
loop_
_entity.id
_entity.type
_entity.pdbx_description
1 polymer ?
#
loop_
_entity_poly.entity_id
_entity_poly.type
_entity_poly.pdbx_seq_one_letter_code
_entity_poly.pdbx_strand_id
1 'polypeptide(L)'
;MNEDWIVKTSRHDMELIAETFYTNLFRSIIPVLGPNTPAGETPLGILPSEVQVAIESMKRGTAPGPDNIIANFLRAGRHNLHVLLADHMTAYLQKEKSQTSGV
;
A
#
# COMPACT_ATOMS: atom_id res chain seq x y z
N MET A 1 -36.31 47.20 -16.41
CA MET A 1 -34.96 46.62 -16.27
C MET A 1 -34.63 46.71 -14.80
N ASN A 2 -34.76 45.61 -14.07
CA ASN A 2 -34.48 45.58 -12.63
C ASN A 2 -33.39 44.54 -12.40
N GLU A 3 -32.16 45.01 -12.50
CA GLU A 3 -30.93 44.29 -12.18
C GLU A 3 -30.70 44.40 -10.68
N ASP A 4 -31.26 43.48 -9.90
CA ASP A 4 -30.88 43.29 -8.50
C ASP A 4 -30.37 41.85 -8.30
N TRP A 5 -29.40 41.43 -9.13
CA TRP A 5 -28.48 40.37 -8.73
C TRP A 5 -27.56 40.94 -7.66
N ILE A 6 -28.03 40.95 -6.41
CA ILE A 6 -27.16 41.06 -5.24
C ILE A 6 -27.28 39.73 -4.52
N VAL A 7 -26.58 38.73 -5.05
CA VAL A 7 -26.27 37.55 -4.23
C VAL A 7 -25.10 37.94 -3.34
N LYS A 8 -25.44 38.49 -2.17
CA LYS A 8 -24.52 38.50 -1.03
C LYS A 8 -24.42 37.07 -0.52
N THR A 9 -23.54 36.27 -1.10
CA THR A 9 -23.07 35.05 -0.46
C THR A 9 -22.23 35.49 0.74
N SER A 10 -22.59 35.05 1.94
CA SER A 10 -21.72 35.27 3.10
C SER A 10 -20.38 34.56 2.87
N ARG A 11 -19.34 34.93 3.63
CA ARG A 11 -18.06 34.18 3.60
C ARG A 11 -18.31 32.68 3.79
N HIS A 12 -19.19 32.35 4.73
CA HIS A 12 -19.54 30.97 5.05
C HIS A 12 -20.20 30.24 3.88
N ASP A 13 -21.10 30.92 3.14
CA ASP A 13 -21.73 30.32 1.96
C ASP A 13 -20.71 30.03 0.86
N MET A 14 -19.74 30.94 0.66
CA MET A 14 -18.66 30.74 -0.31
C MET A 14 -17.73 29.60 0.08
N GLU A 15 -17.41 29.48 1.37
CA GLU A 15 -16.62 28.36 1.91
C GLU A 15 -17.34 27.02 1.69
N LEU A 16 -18.64 26.96 1.98
CA LEU A 16 -19.45 25.76 1.79
C LEU A 16 -19.54 25.36 0.30
N ILE A 17 -19.68 26.33 -0.60
CA ILE A 17 -19.70 26.09 -2.05
C ILE A 17 -18.34 25.55 -2.50
N ALA A 18 -17.24 26.16 -2.06
CA ALA A 18 -15.89 25.71 -2.42
C ALA A 18 -15.62 24.29 -1.88
N GLU A 19 -15.96 24.02 -0.62
CA GLU A 19 -15.83 22.70 0.00
C GLU A 19 -16.63 21.65 -0.77
N THR A 20 -17.89 21.93 -1.07
CA THR A 20 -18.76 21.01 -1.83
C THR A 20 -18.21 20.76 -3.22
N PHE A 21 -17.73 21.80 -3.90
CA PHE A 21 -17.17 21.70 -5.24
C PHE A 21 -15.90 20.84 -5.25
N TYR A 22 -14.92 21.13 -4.40
CA TYR A 22 -13.66 20.40 -4.35
C TYR A 22 -13.81 18.99 -3.81
N THR A 23 -14.72 18.78 -2.86
CA THR A 23 -15.09 17.43 -2.41
C THR A 23 -15.64 16.63 -3.57
N ASN A 24 -16.58 17.16 -4.35
CA ASN A 24 -17.12 16.44 -5.50
C ASN A 24 -16.09 16.25 -6.63
N LEU A 25 -15.18 17.20 -6.83
CA LEU A 25 -14.13 17.13 -7.85
C LEU A 25 -13.11 16.02 -7.56
N PHE A 26 -12.68 15.91 -6.29
CA PHE A 26 -11.64 14.96 -5.88
C PHE A 26 -12.20 13.67 -5.27
N ARG A 27 -13.50 13.61 -4.97
CA ARG A 27 -14.15 12.36 -4.57
C ARG A 27 -14.14 11.42 -5.76
N SER A 28 -13.32 10.38 -5.65
CA SER A 28 -13.29 9.30 -6.63
C SER A 28 -14.67 8.68 -6.76
N ILE A 29 -15.30 8.89 -7.91
CA ILE A 29 -16.57 8.24 -8.30
C ILE A 29 -16.28 6.80 -8.78
N ILE A 30 -15.03 6.51 -9.08
CA ILE A 30 -14.58 5.17 -9.44
C ILE A 30 -14.47 4.40 -8.12
N PRO A 31 -15.36 3.41 -7.87
CA PRO A 31 -15.05 2.44 -6.83
C PRO A 31 -13.70 1.84 -7.22
N VAL A 32 -12.70 2.01 -6.37
CA VAL A 32 -11.47 1.24 -6.49
C VAL A 32 -11.95 -0.19 -6.33
N LEU A 33 -12.07 -0.91 -7.45
CA LEU A 33 -12.19 -2.35 -7.38
C LEU A 33 -10.97 -2.77 -6.56
N GLY A 34 -11.22 -3.31 -5.37
CA GLY A 34 -10.21 -4.08 -4.68
C GLY A 34 -9.63 -5.08 -5.68
N PRO A 35 -8.38 -5.52 -5.49
CA PRO A 35 -7.78 -6.50 -6.37
C PRO A 35 -8.82 -7.59 -6.68
N ASN A 36 -9.05 -7.89 -7.96
CA ASN A 36 -9.89 -9.00 -8.41
C ASN A 36 -9.20 -10.33 -8.05
N THR A 37 -8.71 -10.48 -6.82
CA THR A 37 -8.34 -11.78 -6.28
C THR A 37 -9.66 -12.52 -6.14
N PRO A 38 -9.89 -13.59 -6.89
CA PRO A 38 -11.11 -14.38 -6.74
C PRO A 38 -11.24 -14.75 -5.26
N ALA A 39 -12.41 -14.48 -4.70
CA ALA A 39 -12.72 -14.84 -3.33
C ALA A 39 -12.53 -16.37 -3.19
N GLY A 40 -11.43 -16.77 -2.55
CA GLY A 40 -11.05 -18.18 -2.39
C GLY A 40 -9.62 -18.52 -2.79
N GLU A 41 -8.91 -17.67 -3.55
CA GLU A 41 -7.47 -17.87 -3.76
C GLU A 41 -6.71 -17.41 -2.53
N THR A 42 -6.29 -18.37 -1.70
CA THR A 42 -5.22 -18.15 -0.74
C THR A 42 -4.05 -17.53 -1.52
N PRO A 43 -3.52 -16.36 -1.09
CA PRO A 43 -2.39 -15.77 -1.78
C PRO A 43 -1.28 -16.81 -1.74
N LEU A 44 -0.67 -17.09 -2.89
CA LEU A 44 0.46 -18.01 -2.95
C LEU A 44 1.50 -17.52 -1.93
N GLY A 45 2.01 -18.45 -1.12
CA GLY A 45 3.12 -18.16 -0.24
C GLY A 45 4.33 -17.71 -1.05
N ILE A 46 5.18 -16.91 -0.43
CA ILE A 46 6.43 -16.49 -1.05
C ILE A 46 7.31 -17.72 -1.26
N LEU A 47 7.88 -17.86 -2.45
CA LEU A 47 8.78 -18.96 -2.78
C LEU A 47 10.23 -18.64 -2.38
N PRO A 48 11.02 -19.63 -1.96
CA PRO A 48 12.45 -19.43 -1.68
C PRO A 48 13.24 -18.85 -2.88
N SER A 49 12.80 -19.16 -4.11
CA SER A 49 13.40 -18.61 -5.35
C SER A 49 13.14 -17.11 -5.51
N GLU A 50 11.97 -16.61 -5.08
CA GLU A 50 11.67 -15.18 -5.12
C GLU A 50 12.55 -14.42 -4.13
N VAL A 51 12.71 -14.97 -2.93
CA VAL A 51 13.62 -14.43 -1.91
C VAL A 51 15.06 -14.43 -2.41
N GLN A 52 15.50 -15.51 -3.07
CA GLN A 52 16.82 -15.57 -3.68
C GLN A 52 17.03 -14.43 -4.69
N VAL A 53 16.13 -14.27 -5.66
CA VAL A 53 16.23 -13.23 -6.69
C VAL A 53 16.23 -11.84 -6.05
N ALA A 54 15.40 -11.62 -5.04
CA ALA A 54 15.35 -10.35 -4.30
C ALA A 54 16.70 -10.04 -3.62
N ILE A 55 17.27 -10.98 -2.88
CA ILE A 55 18.58 -10.82 -2.19
C ILE A 55 19.71 -10.62 -3.21
N GLU A 56 19.68 -11.35 -4.33
CA GLU A 56 20.66 -11.21 -5.41
C GLU A 56 20.55 -9.84 -6.10
N SER A 57 19.35 -9.26 -6.20
CA SER A 57 19.13 -7.93 -6.80
C SER A 57 19.60 -6.76 -5.91
N MET A 58 19.85 -6.97 -4.61
CA MET A 58 20.22 -5.90 -3.68
C MET A 58 21.54 -5.21 -4.10
N LYS A 59 21.55 -3.87 -4.08
CA LYS A 59 22.76 -3.09 -4.39
C LYS A 59 23.86 -3.36 -3.36
N ARG A 60 25.09 -3.54 -3.84
CA ARG A 60 26.27 -3.65 -2.95
C ARG A 60 26.56 -2.28 -2.34
N GLY A 61 26.87 -2.25 -1.05
CA GLY A 61 27.28 -1.03 -0.35
C GLY A 61 26.14 -0.12 0.09
N THR A 62 24.88 -0.55 -0.01
CA THR A 62 23.76 0.15 0.63
C THR A 62 23.95 0.13 2.15
N ALA A 63 23.81 1.30 2.78
CA ALA A 63 23.84 1.41 4.23
C ALA A 63 22.76 0.49 4.83
N PRO A 64 23.09 -0.34 5.83
CA PRO A 64 22.12 -1.24 6.43
C PRO A 64 21.01 -0.45 7.12
N GLY A 65 19.85 -1.11 7.31
CA GLY A 65 18.75 -0.53 8.05
C GLY A 65 19.08 -0.34 9.53
N PRO A 66 18.10 0.07 10.36
CA PRO A 66 18.28 0.19 11.81
C PRO A 66 18.73 -1.12 12.50
N ASP A 67 18.49 -2.25 11.85
CA ASP A 67 18.94 -3.59 12.27
C ASP A 67 20.44 -3.84 12.02
N ASN A 68 21.12 -2.93 11.32
CA ASN A 68 22.52 -3.03 10.92
C ASN A 68 22.84 -4.28 10.06
N ILE A 69 21.84 -4.89 9.42
CA ILE A 69 22.03 -6.08 8.57
C ILE A 69 22.44 -5.66 7.16
N ILE A 70 23.65 -6.02 6.76
CA ILE A 70 24.19 -5.71 5.43
C ILE A 70 23.77 -6.81 4.43
N ALA A 71 23.46 -6.42 3.19
CA ALA A 71 23.06 -7.33 2.11
C ALA A 71 24.03 -8.52 1.88
N ASN A 72 25.32 -8.36 2.20
CA ASN A 72 26.31 -9.44 2.08
C ASN A 72 26.05 -10.58 3.07
N PHE A 73 25.54 -10.31 4.27
CA PHE A 73 25.15 -11.35 5.23
C PHE A 73 23.95 -12.15 4.71
N LEU A 74 22.98 -11.46 4.10
CA LEU A 74 21.82 -12.12 3.48
C LEU A 74 22.25 -13.03 2.32
N ARG A 75 23.16 -12.57 1.46
CA ARG A 75 23.74 -13.39 0.38
C ARG A 75 24.53 -14.59 0.90
N ALA A 76 25.20 -14.47 2.05
CA ALA A 76 25.95 -15.56 2.66
C ALA A 76 25.05 -16.67 3.22
N GLY A 77 23.82 -16.34 3.61
CA GLY A 77 22.87 -17.29 4.21
C GLY A 77 22.37 -18.40 3.27
N ARG A 78 22.47 -18.20 1.95
CA ARG A 78 22.13 -19.20 0.91
C ARG A 78 20.73 -19.80 1.12
N HIS A 79 20.50 -21.01 0.58
CA HIS A 79 19.18 -21.64 0.49
C HIS A 79 18.43 -21.74 1.83
N ASN A 80 19.11 -22.13 2.92
CA ASN A 80 18.45 -22.28 4.22
C ASN A 80 17.86 -20.95 4.72
N LEU A 81 18.57 -19.83 4.52
CA LEU A 81 18.05 -18.52 4.85
C LEU A 81 16.89 -18.13 3.94
N HIS A 82 16.97 -18.46 2.64
CA HIS A 82 15.88 -18.16 1.69
C HIS A 82 14.57 -18.85 2.08
N VAL A 83 14.64 -20.12 2.50
CA VAL A 83 13.47 -20.88 2.98
C VAL A 83 12.89 -20.24 4.26
N LEU A 84 13.74 -19.95 5.24
CA LEU A 84 13.28 -19.35 6.50
C LEU A 84 12.61 -17.99 6.29
N LEU A 85 13.17 -17.15 5.43
CA LEU A 85 12.59 -15.85 5.08
C LEU A 85 11.27 -16.00 4.32
N ALA A 86 11.20 -16.94 3.37
CA ALA A 86 9.97 -17.24 2.62
C ALA A 86 8.83 -17.65 3.55
N ASP A 87 9.10 -18.55 4.51
CA ASP A 87 8.13 -18.98 5.51
C ASP A 87 7.67 -17.82 6.41
N HIS A 88 8.63 -17.03 6.90
CA HIS A 88 8.33 -15.89 7.78
C HIS A 88 7.50 -14.80 7.09
N MET A 89 7.86 -14.44 5.85
CA MET A 89 7.13 -13.45 5.07
C MET A 89 5.74 -13.97 4.67
N THR A 90 5.62 -15.25 4.32
CA THR A 90 4.32 -15.88 4.07
C THR A 90 3.43 -15.79 5.30
N ALA A 91 3.95 -16.12 6.49
CA ALA A 91 3.20 -15.99 7.74
C ALA A 91 2.77 -14.55 8.03
N TYR A 92 3.63 -13.56 7.76
CA TYR A 92 3.29 -12.14 7.89
C TYR A 92 2.09 -11.75 7.01
N LEU A 93 2.12 -12.15 5.73
CA LEU A 93 1.04 -11.85 4.78
C LEU A 93 -0.30 -12.50 5.17
N GLN A 94 -0.26 -13.71 5.73
CA GLN A 94 -1.48 -14.39 6.20
C GLN A 94 -2.05 -13.72 7.47
N LYS A 95 -1.17 -13.21 8.34
CA LYS A 95 -1.59 -12.51 9.56
C LYS A 95 -2.30 -11.20 9.26
N GLU A 96 -1.81 -10.39 8.31
CA GLU A 96 -2.47 -9.12 7.95
C GLU A 96 -3.88 -9.32 7.38
N LYS A 97 -4.11 -10.37 6.59
CA LYS A 97 -5.45 -10.68 6.06
C LYS A 97 -6.49 -10.95 7.14
N SER A 98 -6.06 -11.47 8.29
CA SER A 98 -6.96 -11.75 9.41
C SER A 98 -7.44 -10.48 10.14
N GLN A 99 -6.82 -9.31 9.87
CA GLN A 99 -7.19 -8.04 10.52
C GLN A 99 -8.10 -7.16 9.66
N THR A 100 -8.18 -7.38 8.34
CA THR A 100 -8.97 -6.55 7.42
C THR A 100 -10.38 -7.06 7.16
N SER A 101 -10.77 -8.19 7.75
CA SER A 101 -12.09 -8.81 7.55
C SER A 101 -13.10 -8.51 8.66
N GLY A 102 -12.87 -7.46 9.46
CA GLY A 102 -13.76 -7.03 10.54
C GLY A 102 -14.23 -5.58 10.38
N VAL A 103 -15.11 -5.31 9.41
CA VAL A 103 -16.10 -4.22 9.41
C VAL A 103 -17.34 -4.69 8.66
#